data_AF-J6UB90-F1
#
_entry.id   AF-J6UB90-F1
#
_cell.length_a   1.000
_cell.length_b   1.000
_cell.length_c   1.000
_cell.angle_alpha   90.00
_cell.angle_beta   90.00
_cell.angle_gamma   90.00
#
_symmetry.space_group_name_H-M   'P 1'
#
loop_
_entity.id
_entity.type
_entity.pdbx_description
1 polymer ?
#
loop_
_entity_poly.entity_id
_entity_poly.type
_entity_poly.pdbx_seq_one_letter_code
_entity_poly.pdbx_strand_id
1 'polypeptide(L)'
;MLFRQQQNRLRELRRSPRFEVHYPAFLDYCDGTDPQNCMICDISAGGAKLTVADTVAIPGEFLLMFQRRCRIVRRDDRQIGVMFLAG
;
A
#
# COMPACT_ATOMS: atom_id res chain seq x y z
N MET A 1 -31.19 22.78 14.85
CA MET A 1 -30.21 21.66 14.80
C MET A 1 -28.88 22.17 14.25
N LEU A 2 -28.05 22.80 15.07
CA LEU A 2 -26.73 23.34 14.71
C LEU A 2 -25.63 22.59 15.48
N PHE A 3 -25.73 21.26 15.56
CA PHE A 3 -24.82 20.40 16.32
C PHE A 3 -24.25 19.27 15.44
N ARG A 4 -23.65 19.63 14.30
CA ARG A 4 -23.02 18.61 13.41
C ARG A 4 -21.60 18.92 12.96
N GLN A 5 -20.92 19.90 13.54
CA GLN A 5 -19.57 20.31 13.09
C GLN A 5 -18.52 20.58 14.20
N GLN A 6 -18.84 20.35 15.47
CA GLN A 6 -17.84 20.27 16.56
C GLN A 6 -17.70 18.77 16.86
N GLN A 7 -16.67 18.03 16.43
CA GLN A 7 -15.38 17.93 17.14
C GLN A 7 -14.30 17.17 16.34
N ASN A 8 -14.33 17.07 15.01
CA ASN A 8 -13.22 16.44 14.25
C ASN A 8 -12.07 17.41 13.92
N ARG A 9 -11.83 18.40 14.78
CA ARG A 9 -10.73 19.36 14.65
C ARG A 9 -9.56 19.02 15.58
N LEU A 10 -9.32 17.73 15.85
CA LEU A 10 -7.96 17.30 16.15
C LEU A 10 -7.15 17.74 14.93
N ARG A 11 -6.21 18.68 15.12
CA ARG A 11 -5.32 19.15 14.05
C ARG A 11 -4.85 17.91 13.29
N GLU A 12 -5.12 17.85 12.00
CA GLU A 12 -4.52 16.83 11.15
C GLU A 12 -3.00 16.98 11.26
N LEU A 13 -2.35 16.06 11.99
CA LEU A 13 -0.91 16.10 12.25
C LEU A 13 -0.12 15.36 11.17
N ARG A 14 -0.80 14.61 10.29
CA ARG A 14 -0.10 13.90 9.22
C ARG A 14 0.46 14.92 8.24
N ARG A 15 1.71 14.70 7.88
CA ARG A 15 2.42 15.53 6.89
C ARG A 15 1.95 15.29 5.46
N SER A 16 1.22 14.19 5.21
CA SER A 16 0.75 13.81 3.87
C SER A 16 -0.63 13.13 3.91
N PRO A 17 -1.47 13.33 2.88
CA PRO A 17 -2.76 12.66 2.75
C PRO A 17 -2.58 11.16 2.51
N ARG A 18 -3.54 10.36 2.99
CA ARG A 18 -3.61 8.92 2.75
C ARG A 18 -4.74 8.60 1.78
N PHE A 19 -4.50 7.62 0.92
CA PHE A 19 -5.45 7.07 -0.02
C PHE A 19 -5.73 5.62 0.37
N GLU A 20 -7.00 5.28 0.53
CA GLU A 20 -7.42 3.90 0.74
C GLU A 20 -7.25 3.12 -0.58
N VAL A 21 -6.58 1.96 -0.52
CA VAL A 21 -6.25 1.17 -1.72
C VAL A 21 -6.54 -0.32 -1.59
N HIS A 22 -6.59 -0.88 -0.36
CA HIS A 22 -6.83 -2.30 -0.07
C HIS A 22 -6.11 -3.25 -1.08
N TYR A 23 -4.78 -3.13 -1.15
CA TYR A 23 -3.96 -3.78 -2.18
C TYR A 23 -3.10 -4.93 -1.59
N PRO A 24 -3.24 -6.18 -2.07
CA PRO A 24 -2.38 -7.29 -1.65
C PRO A 24 -0.91 -7.03 -1.99
N ALA A 25 -0.03 -7.33 -1.04
CA ALA A 25 1.40 -7.10 -1.16
C ALA A 25 2.18 -8.18 -0.40
N PHE A 26 3.50 -8.13 -0.49
CA PHE A 26 4.42 -9.01 0.21
C PHE A 26 5.37 -8.20 1.08
N LEU A 27 5.77 -8.79 2.21
CA LEU A 27 6.87 -8.33 3.05
C LEU A 27 8.06 -9.22 2.71
N ASP A 28 9.15 -8.64 2.25
CA ASP A 28 10.43 -9.33 2.12
C ASP A 28 11.33 -8.88 3.26
N TYR A 29 11.75 -9.84 4.10
CA TYR A 29 12.58 -9.59 5.27
C TYR A 29 14.07 -9.49 4.93
N CYS A 30 14.46 -9.67 3.66
CA CYS A 30 15.83 -9.56 3.17
C CYS A 30 16.81 -10.55 3.85
N ASP A 31 16.30 -11.59 4.48
CA ASP A 31 17.07 -12.64 5.16
C ASP A 31 17.15 -13.95 4.35
N GLY A 32 16.61 -13.92 3.12
CA GLY A 32 16.54 -15.08 2.22
C GLY A 32 15.33 -15.99 2.46
N THR A 33 14.44 -15.64 3.39
CA THR A 33 13.15 -16.33 3.54
C THR A 33 12.17 -15.92 2.45
N ASP A 34 11.16 -16.76 2.22
CA ASP A 34 10.11 -16.45 1.27
C ASP A 34 9.30 -15.22 1.72
N PRO A 35 8.96 -14.29 0.81
CA PRO A 35 8.18 -13.12 1.16
C PRO A 35 6.83 -13.45 1.80
N GLN A 36 6.51 -12.79 2.91
CA GLN A 36 5.28 -13.00 3.65
C GLN A 36 4.13 -12.14 3.09
N ASN A 37 2.92 -12.69 2.97
CA ASN A 37 1.75 -11.93 2.51
C ASN A 37 1.34 -10.80 3.47
N CYS A 38 0.83 -9.71 2.91
CA CYS A 38 0.18 -8.61 3.64
C CYS A 38 -0.88 -7.89 2.77
N MET A 39 -1.63 -6.97 3.38
CA MET A 39 -2.59 -6.11 2.69
C MET A 39 -2.30 -4.64 3.00
N ILE A 40 -2.12 -3.80 1.98
CA ILE A 40 -2.03 -2.35 2.10
C ILE A 40 -3.45 -1.78 2.25
N CYS A 41 -3.86 -1.39 3.45
CA CYS A 41 -5.17 -0.78 3.68
C CYS A 41 -5.23 0.63 3.09
N ASP A 42 -4.24 1.44 3.44
CA ASP A 42 -4.07 2.80 2.96
C ASP A 42 -2.58 3.10 2.71
N ILE A 43 -2.33 4.06 1.83
CA ILE A 43 -0.98 4.49 1.47
C ILE A 43 -0.91 6.02 1.43
N SER A 44 0.18 6.58 1.95
CA SER A 44 0.60 7.96 1.71
C SER A 44 2.02 8.00 1.19
N ALA A 45 2.50 9.22 0.91
CA ALA A 45 3.90 9.43 0.56
C ALA A 45 4.90 8.99 1.65
N GLY A 46 4.47 8.94 2.92
CA GLY A 46 5.35 8.67 4.06
C GLY A 46 5.23 7.27 4.64
N GLY A 47 4.31 6.45 4.12
CA GLY A 47 4.12 5.10 4.64
C GLY A 47 2.76 4.52 4.28
N ALA A 48 2.51 3.34 4.80
CA ALA A 48 1.29 2.59 4.56
C ALA A 48 0.73 2.06 5.88
N LYS A 49 -0.57 1.79 5.90
CA LYS A 49 -1.18 0.92 6.91
C LYS A 49 -1.29 -0.47 6.33
N LEU A 50 -0.77 -1.46 7.06
CA LEU A 50 -0.78 -2.85 6.63
C LEU A 50 -1.65 -3.70 7.57
N THR A 51 -2.30 -4.71 7.01
CA THR A 51 -2.79 -5.88 7.75
C THR A 51 -1.84 -7.05 7.47
N VAL A 52 -1.43 -7.73 8.54
CA VAL A 52 -0.46 -8.83 8.54
C VAL A 52 -0.97 -9.96 9.44
N ALA A 53 -0.45 -11.18 9.28
CA ALA A 53 -0.90 -12.34 10.05
C ALA A 53 -0.43 -12.33 11.51
N ASP A 54 0.84 -11.98 11.74
CA ASP A 54 1.45 -11.86 13.05
C ASP A 54 2.33 -10.61 13.07
N THR A 55 2.03 -9.67 13.96
CA THR A 55 2.79 -8.42 14.10
C THR A 55 4.08 -8.59 14.91
N VAL A 56 4.19 -9.64 15.74
CA VAL A 56 5.34 -9.87 16.62
C VAL A 56 6.52 -10.45 15.86
N ALA A 57 6.23 -11.31 14.87
CA ALA A 57 7.25 -11.97 14.05
C ALA A 57 7.87 -11.07 12.96
N ILE A 58 7.38 -9.84 12.78
CA ILE A 58 7.86 -8.94 11.72
C ILE A 58 9.05 -8.12 12.24
N PRO A 59 10.18 -8.12 11.52
CA PRO A 59 11.34 -7.30 11.89
C PRO A 59 11.00 -5.80 11.87
N GLY A 60 11.78 -5.01 12.59
CA GLY A 60 11.60 -3.54 12.61
C GLY A 60 11.77 -2.87 11.24
N GLU A 61 12.45 -3.54 10.31
CA GLU A 61 12.69 -3.10 8.94
C GLU A 61 12.47 -4.27 7.96
N PHE A 62 11.78 -4.00 6.84
CA PHE A 62 11.48 -4.96 5.78
C PHE A 62 11.16 -4.21 4.48
N LEU A 63 11.15 -4.91 3.35
CA LEU A 63 10.67 -4.39 2.07
C LEU A 63 9.19 -4.70 1.87
N LEU A 64 8.39 -3.68 1.55
CA LEU A 64 6.99 -3.84 1.14
C LEU A 64 6.93 -3.92 -0.41
N MET A 65 6.61 -5.09 -0.94
CA MET A 65 6.61 -5.39 -2.36
C MET A 65 5.22 -5.54 -2.94
N PHE A 66 4.99 -4.97 -4.12
CA PHE A 66 3.83 -5.22 -4.98
C PHE A 66 4.33 -5.78 -6.30
N GLN A 67 3.98 -7.02 -6.63
CA GLN A 67 4.55 -7.70 -7.81
C GLN A 67 3.48 -8.09 -8.83
N ARG A 68 3.64 -7.59 -10.06
CA ARG A 68 2.91 -8.06 -11.24
C ARG A 68 3.87 -8.08 -12.41
N ARG A 69 3.96 -9.22 -13.11
CA ARG A 69 4.50 -9.21 -14.47
C ARG A 69 3.50 -8.46 -15.33
N CYS A 70 3.96 -7.73 -16.35
CA CYS A 70 3.14 -6.86 -17.20
C CYS A 70 3.59 -6.90 -18.67
N ARG A 71 2.66 -6.91 -19.62
CA ARG A 71 2.86 -6.68 -21.06
C ARG A 71 2.03 -5.51 -21.52
N ILE A 72 2.51 -4.79 -22.51
CA ILE A 72 1.81 -3.62 -23.04
C ILE A 72 0.70 -4.08 -24.00
N VAL A 73 -0.48 -3.47 -23.90
CA VAL A 73 -1.62 -3.75 -24.79
C VAL A 73 -2.09 -2.57 -25.61
N ARG A 74 -1.90 -1.35 -25.10
CA ARG A 74 -2.20 -0.15 -25.86
C ARG A 74 -1.12 0.89 -25.65
N ARG A 75 -0.93 1.68 -26.70
CA ARG A 75 -0.09 2.86 -26.72
C ARG A 75 -0.90 3.96 -27.36
N ASP A 76 -1.27 4.93 -26.54
CA ASP A 76 -1.78 6.20 -27.01
C ASP A 76 -0.66 7.23 -26.86
N ASP A 77 -0.81 8.43 -27.43
CA ASP A 77 0.27 9.43 -27.54
C ASP A 77 1.13 9.61 -26.28
N ARG A 78 0.53 9.49 -25.08
CA ARG A 78 1.23 9.62 -23.79
C ARG A 78 0.91 8.56 -22.74
N GLN A 79 0.21 7.48 -23.08
CA GLN A 79 -0.22 6.50 -22.08
C GLN A 79 -0.03 5.07 -22.59
N ILE A 80 0.50 4.24 -21.70
CA ILE A 80 0.53 2.80 -21.92
C ILE A 80 -0.52 2.14 -21.05
N GLY A 81 -1.40 1.38 -21.68
CA GLY A 81 -2.17 0.39 -20.97
C GLY A 81 -1.31 -0.85 -20.86
N VAL A 82 -0.91 -1.19 -19.64
CA VAL A 82 -0.29 -2.48 -19.38
C VAL A 82 -1.37 -3.49 -19.04
N MET A 83 -1.29 -4.65 -19.66
CA MET A 83 -1.91 -5.88 -19.20
C MET A 83 -0.95 -6.57 -18.24
N PHE A 84 -1.42 -7.13 -17.15
CA PHE A 84 -0.57 -7.98 -16.33
C PHE A 84 -0.25 -9.31 -17.05
N LEU A 85 1.04 -9.66 -17.18
CA LEU A 85 1.54 -10.94 -17.66
C LEU A 85 1.39 -12.02 -16.59
N ALA A 86 1.18 -13.26 -17.04
CA ALA A 86 1.29 -14.42 -16.18
C ALA A 86 2.73 -14.57 -15.65
N GLY A 87 2.83 -15.05 -14.40
CA GLY A 87 4.07 -15.27 -13.61
C GLY A 87 5.18 -15.99 -14.36
#